data_AF-A0A916PY79-F1
#
_entry.id   AF-A0A916PY79-F1
#
_cell.length_a   1.000
_cell.length_b   1.000
_cell.length_c   1.000
_cell.angle_alpha   90.00
_cell.angle_beta   90.00
_cell.angle_gamma   90.00
#
_symmetry.space_group_name_H-M   'P 1'
#
loop_
_entity.id
_entity.type
_entity.pdbx_description
1 polymer ?
#
loop_
_entity_poly.entity_id
_entity_poly.type
_entity_poly.pdbx_seq_one_letter_code
_entity_poly.pdbx_strand_id
1 'polypeptide(L)'
;MANLAIAIGVNQYDFLHPLKYAKNDALHICQFLGNEAKFDRIFCFSDDSPDLDGKTTKPFRNNLLKVFKELFAQPFLHESDNFWFFFAGHGILCDGIDYLMPSDGDPEPMREAIILMKLAGMTIIVAM
;
A
#
# COMPACT_ATOMS: atom_id res chain seq x y z
N MET A 1 9.13 -7.83 -19.33
CA MET A 1 8.46 -8.38 -18.15
C MET A 1 9.10 -7.75 -16.95
N ALA A 2 8.49 -6.67 -16.49
CA ALA A 2 8.78 -6.04 -15.22
C ALA A 2 7.81 -6.63 -14.17
N ASN A 3 8.34 -6.99 -13.02
CA ASN A 3 7.61 -7.44 -11.85
C ASN A 3 7.66 -6.32 -10.81
N LEU A 4 6.56 -5.60 -10.67
CA LEU A 4 6.43 -4.51 -9.71
C LEU A 4 5.54 -4.92 -8.54
N ALA A 5 5.89 -4.50 -7.33
CA ALA A 5 5.04 -4.71 -6.17
C ALA A 5 4.93 -3.50 -5.27
N ILE A 6 3.79 -3.40 -4.59
CA ILE A 6 3.56 -2.50 -3.48
C ILE A 6 3.06 -3.33 -2.30
N ALA A 7 3.73 -3.22 -1.16
CA ALA A 7 3.30 -3.83 0.10
C ALA A 7 3.17 -2.74 1.18
N ILE A 8 2.02 -2.68 1.81
CA ILE A 8 1.68 -1.68 2.82
C ILE A 8 1.24 -2.41 4.08
N GLY A 9 1.83 -2.06 5.22
CA GLY A 9 1.51 -2.62 6.53
C GLY A 9 1.43 -1.52 7.56
N VAL A 10 0.27 -1.34 8.19
CA VAL A 10 0.05 -0.22 9.11
C VAL A 10 -0.35 -0.75 10.48
N ASN A 11 0.48 -0.52 11.49
CA ASN A 11 0.16 -0.85 12.88
C ASN A 11 -0.30 0.36 13.69
N GLN A 12 0.35 1.51 13.53
CA GLN A 12 0.06 2.71 14.31
C GLN A 12 -0.86 3.63 13.52
N TYR A 13 -1.95 4.02 14.17
CA TYR A 13 -2.96 4.91 13.62
C TYR A 13 -3.17 6.08 14.56
N ASP A 14 -3.32 7.28 14.01
CA ASP A 14 -3.55 8.50 14.77
C ASP A 14 -4.98 8.54 15.35
N PHE A 15 -5.95 7.96 14.62
CA PHE A 15 -7.39 8.04 14.94
C PHE A 15 -8.06 6.68 15.15
N LEU A 16 -7.36 5.57 14.91
CA LEU A 16 -7.87 4.21 15.06
C LEU A 16 -7.07 3.44 16.09
N HIS A 17 -7.61 2.33 16.57
CA HIS A 17 -6.84 1.46 17.47
C HIS A 17 -5.64 0.86 16.72
N PRO A 18 -4.47 0.71 17.36
CA PRO A 18 -3.31 0.12 16.72
C PRO A 18 -3.51 -1.37 16.44
N LEU A 19 -2.80 -1.87 15.44
CA LEU A 19 -2.64 -3.29 15.12
C LEU A 19 -1.27 -3.80 15.56
N LYS A 20 -1.10 -5.12 15.56
CA LYS A 20 0.13 -5.78 16.05
C LYS A 20 1.03 -6.31 14.94
N TYR A 21 0.45 -6.81 13.85
CA TYR A 21 1.16 -7.68 12.91
C TYR A 21 1.26 -7.12 11.49
N ALA A 22 0.40 -6.19 11.09
CA ALA A 22 0.30 -5.67 9.73
C ALA A 22 1.64 -5.16 9.17
N LYS A 23 2.40 -4.42 10.00
CA LYS A 23 3.78 -4.02 9.66
C LYS A 23 4.67 -5.20 9.29
N ASN A 24 4.70 -6.23 10.13
CA ASN A 24 5.57 -7.39 9.94
C ASN A 24 5.14 -8.22 8.73
N ASP A 25 3.83 -8.31 8.48
CA ASP A 25 3.29 -9.00 7.31
C ASP A 25 3.78 -8.33 6.02
N ALA A 26 3.69 -6.99 5.93
CA ALA A 26 4.19 -6.26 4.78
C ALA A 26 5.72 -6.39 4.60
N LEU A 27 6.48 -6.39 5.70
CA LEU A 27 7.93 -6.58 5.65
C LEU A 27 8.31 -7.98 5.14
N HIS A 28 7.62 -9.03 5.61
CA HIS A 28 7.85 -10.39 5.11
C HIS A 28 7.48 -10.54 3.64
N ILE A 29 6.36 -9.93 3.21
CA ILE A 29 5.99 -9.91 1.78
C ILE A 29 7.07 -9.20 0.96
N CYS A 30 7.57 -8.05 1.40
CA CYS A 30 8.67 -7.36 0.73
C CYS A 30 9.94 -8.21 0.64
N GLN A 31 10.31 -8.89 1.72
CA GLN A 31 11.48 -9.78 1.75
C GLN A 31 11.30 -10.96 0.80
N PHE A 32 10.14 -11.61 0.82
CA PHE A 32 9.80 -12.70 -0.10
C PHE A 32 9.89 -12.24 -1.56
N LEU A 33 9.28 -11.09 -1.89
CA LEU A 33 9.26 -10.55 -3.24
C LEU A 33 10.66 -10.24 -3.76
N GLY A 34 11.55 -9.70 -2.93
CA GLY A 34 12.92 -9.38 -3.32
C GLY A 34 13.84 -10.60 -3.36
N ASN A 35 13.74 -11.47 -2.36
CA ASN A 35 14.69 -12.56 -2.18
C ASN A 35 14.33 -13.81 -2.98
N GLU A 36 13.05 -14.17 -3.02
CA GLU A 36 12.59 -15.43 -3.61
C GLU A 36 11.94 -15.19 -4.98
N ALA A 37 10.96 -14.27 -5.06
CA ALA A 37 10.21 -14.02 -6.29
C ALA A 37 10.97 -13.12 -7.30
N LYS A 38 12.08 -12.50 -6.88
CA LYS A 38 12.95 -11.64 -7.71
C LYS A 38 12.21 -10.52 -8.45
N PHE A 39 11.34 -9.81 -7.74
CA PHE A 39 10.67 -8.63 -8.28
C PHE A 39 11.68 -7.51 -8.57
N ASP A 40 11.49 -6.81 -9.69
CA ASP A 40 12.41 -5.76 -10.15
C ASP A 40 12.34 -4.52 -9.28
N ARG A 41 11.14 -4.18 -8.81
CA ARG A 41 10.90 -3.01 -7.97
C ARG A 41 9.80 -3.28 -6.96
N ILE A 42 10.07 -2.96 -5.70
CA ILE A 42 9.18 -3.23 -4.58
C ILE A 42 9.08 -1.96 -3.75
N PHE A 43 7.87 -1.49 -3.51
CA PHE A 43 7.61 -0.39 -2.59
C PHE A 43 7.07 -0.92 -1.27
N CYS A 44 7.81 -0.71 -0.18
CA CYS A 44 7.45 -1.18 1.16
C CYS A 44 7.08 0.02 2.02
N PHE A 45 5.83 0.08 2.46
CA PHE A 45 5.33 1.11 3.37
C PHE A 45 4.96 0.50 4.70
N SER A 46 5.58 0.99 5.77
CA SER A 46 5.23 0.57 7.12
C SER A 46 5.59 1.62 8.16
N ASP A 47 5.16 1.44 9.40
CA ASP A 47 5.40 2.39 10.50
C ASP A 47 6.88 2.80 10.65
N ASP A 48 7.77 1.82 10.45
CA ASP A 48 9.22 1.94 10.61
C ASP A 48 9.99 1.63 9.33
N SER A 49 9.37 1.70 8.15
CA SER A 49 10.11 1.47 6.91
C SER A 49 11.14 2.59 6.68
N PRO A 50 12.33 2.27 6.15
CA PRO A 50 13.35 3.27 5.87
C PRO A 50 12.89 4.20 4.75
N ASP A 51 13.40 5.43 4.77
CA ASP A 51 13.16 6.38 3.67
C ASP A 51 13.70 5.82 2.35
N LEU A 52 12.94 6.01 1.28
CA LEU A 52 13.30 5.60 -0.08
C LEU A 52 13.58 6.85 -0.90
N ASP A 53 14.79 6.98 -1.43
CA ASP A 53 15.25 8.14 -2.22
C ASP A 53 15.02 9.49 -1.51
N GLY A 54 15.21 9.52 -0.18
CA GLY A 54 14.98 10.72 0.65
C GLY A 54 13.50 11.08 0.83
N LYS A 55 12.58 10.21 0.44
CA LYS A 55 11.14 10.33 0.71
C LYS A 55 10.75 9.34 1.80
N THR A 56 9.96 9.81 2.75
CA THR A 56 9.43 8.93 3.81
C THR A 56 8.48 7.89 3.24
N THR A 57 8.67 6.65 3.68
CA THR A 57 7.84 5.48 3.33
C THR A 57 6.82 5.17 4.42
N LYS A 58 6.63 6.08 5.38
CA LYS A 58 5.55 5.96 6.35
C LYS A 58 4.20 5.92 5.62
N PRO A 59 3.23 5.10 6.08
CA PRO A 59 1.96 4.90 5.41
C PRO A 59 0.97 6.06 5.63
N PHE A 60 1.48 7.30 5.59
CA PHE A 60 0.66 8.51 5.56
C PHE A 60 -0.01 8.66 4.21
N ARG A 61 -1.21 9.24 4.23
CA ARG A 61 -2.03 9.45 3.05
C ARG A 61 -1.28 10.15 1.93
N ASN A 62 -0.60 11.25 2.25
CA ASN A 62 0.13 12.04 1.25
C ASN A 62 1.32 11.28 0.64
N ASN A 63 2.00 10.43 1.42
CA ASN A 63 3.12 9.63 0.92
C ASN A 63 2.62 8.58 -0.06
N LEU A 64 1.57 7.83 0.32
CA LEU A 64 0.94 6.82 -0.51
C LEU A 64 0.37 7.44 -1.79
N LEU A 65 -0.36 8.55 -1.69
CA LEU A 65 -0.90 9.26 -2.86
C LEU A 65 0.18 9.77 -3.80
N LYS A 66 1.31 10.27 -3.27
CA LYS A 66 2.42 10.72 -4.11
C LYS A 66 3.01 9.55 -4.90
N VAL A 67 3.22 8.41 -4.26
CA VAL A 67 3.75 7.21 -4.92
C VAL A 67 2.78 6.69 -5.97
N PHE A 68 1.47 6.58 -5.65
CA PHE A 68 0.49 6.16 -6.63
C PHE A 68 0.42 7.13 -7.81
N LYS A 69 0.38 8.44 -7.56
CA LYS A 69 0.40 9.42 -8.65
C LYS A 69 1.64 9.29 -9.52
N GLU A 70 2.82 9.11 -8.94
CA GLU A 70 4.07 8.92 -9.68
C GLU A 70 4.05 7.62 -10.50
N LEU A 71 3.53 6.52 -9.95
CA LEU A 71 3.47 5.21 -10.62
C LEU A 71 2.44 5.16 -11.75
N PHE A 72 1.24 5.71 -11.51
CA PHE A 72 0.13 5.68 -12.44
C PHE A 72 0.09 6.89 -13.39
N ALA A 73 1.08 7.80 -13.33
CA ALA A 73 1.16 8.98 -14.20
C ALA A 73 1.29 8.63 -15.68
N GLN A 74 1.87 7.47 -15.99
CA GLN A 74 2.00 6.93 -17.35
C GLN A 74 1.64 5.44 -17.32
N PRO A 75 1.25 4.83 -18.46
CA PRO A 75 1.14 3.38 -18.55
C PRO A 75 2.46 2.74 -18.12
N PHE A 76 2.47 2.11 -16.95
CA PHE A 76 3.68 1.56 -16.33
C PHE A 76 3.77 0.03 -16.44
N LEU A 77 2.71 -0.62 -16.94
CA LEU A 77 2.64 -2.05 -17.21
C LEU A 77 2.34 -2.27 -18.68
N HIS A 78 3.13 -3.11 -19.32
CA HIS A 78 2.82 -3.73 -20.60
C HIS A 78 2.04 -5.04 -20.39
N GLU A 79 1.43 -5.59 -21.44
CA GLU A 79 0.60 -6.82 -21.39
C GLU A 79 1.29 -8.04 -20.76
N SER A 80 2.62 -8.01 -20.66
CA SER A 80 3.45 -9.08 -20.07
C SER A 80 4.00 -8.77 -18.68
N ASP A 81 3.71 -7.61 -18.10
CA ASP A 81 4.26 -7.19 -16.81
C ASP A 81 3.35 -7.62 -15.65
N ASN A 82 3.95 -7.96 -14.51
CA ASN A 82 3.20 -8.35 -13.31
C ASN A 82 3.19 -7.19 -12.31
N PHE A 83 2.03 -6.95 -11.72
CA PHE A 83 1.90 -6.03 -10.60
C PHE A 83 1.23 -6.70 -9.41
N TRP A 84 1.89 -6.68 -8.26
CA TRP A 84 1.35 -7.22 -7.02
C TRP A 84 1.07 -6.09 -6.04
N PHE A 85 -0.13 -6.12 -5.45
CA PHE A 85 -0.54 -5.20 -4.40
C PHE A 85 -0.89 -5.99 -3.15
N PHE A 86 -0.22 -5.66 -2.04
CA PHE A 86 -0.47 -6.23 -0.73
C PHE A 86 -0.78 -5.10 0.26
N PHE A 87 -1.83 -5.28 1.05
CA PHE A 87 -2.18 -4.38 2.13
C PHE A 87 -2.59 -5.17 3.38
N ALA A 88 -2.02 -4.79 4.52
CA ALA A 88 -2.45 -5.20 5.84
C ALA A 88 -2.68 -3.94 6.69
N GLY A 89 -3.86 -3.82 7.28
CA GLY A 89 -4.25 -2.63 8.03
C GLY A 89 -5.77 -2.53 8.19
N HIS A 90 -6.22 -1.42 8.77
CA HIS A 90 -7.62 -1.05 8.81
C HIS A 90 -8.14 -0.72 7.41
N GLY A 91 -9.36 -1.16 7.14
CA GLY A 91 -10.16 -0.72 6.00
C GLY A 91 -11.53 -0.26 6.46
N ILE A 92 -12.19 0.55 5.64
CA ILE A 92 -13.56 1.00 5.87
C ILE A 92 -14.41 0.77 4.62
N LEU A 93 -15.61 0.25 4.82
CA LEU A 93 -16.61 0.09 3.76
C LEU A 93 -17.51 1.33 3.74
N CYS A 94 -17.47 2.10 2.66
CA CYS A 94 -18.35 3.25 2.45
C CYS A 94 -18.97 3.19 1.06
N ASP A 95 -20.28 3.40 0.96
CA ASP A 95 -21.03 3.34 -0.32
C ASP A 95 -20.76 2.06 -1.15
N GLY A 96 -20.53 0.94 -0.47
CA GLY A 96 -20.24 -0.35 -1.11
C GLY A 96 -18.82 -0.48 -1.68
N ILE A 97 -17.91 0.43 -1.34
CA ILE A 97 -16.52 0.43 -1.76
C ILE A 97 -15.63 0.25 -0.52
N ASP A 98 -14.68 -0.68 -0.59
CA ASP A 98 -13.65 -0.86 0.43
C ASP A 98 -12.53 0.19 0.25
N TYR A 99 -12.21 0.88 1.33
CA TYR A 99 -11.15 1.86 1.39
C TYR A 99 -10.07 1.39 2.36
N LEU A 100 -8.82 1.60 1.97
CA LEU A 100 -7.66 1.33 2.82
C LEU A 100 -7.40 2.55 3.69
N MET A 101 -7.22 2.34 5.00
CA MET A 101 -6.92 3.43 5.92
C MET A 101 -5.41 3.66 6.05
N PRO A 102 -4.90 4.85 5.71
CA PRO A 102 -3.54 5.25 6.04
C PRO A 102 -3.39 5.51 7.55
N SER A 103 -2.16 5.60 8.05
CA SER A 103 -1.90 5.79 9.49
C SER A 103 -2.48 7.10 10.04
N ASP A 104 -2.53 8.15 9.22
CA ASP A 104 -3.10 9.47 9.53
C ASP A 104 -4.59 9.59 9.10
N GLY A 105 -5.25 8.47 8.79
CA GLY A 105 -6.64 8.49 8.32
C GLY A 105 -7.64 8.72 9.47
N ASP A 106 -8.35 9.84 9.43
CA ASP A 106 -9.48 10.13 10.32
C ASP A 106 -10.80 9.62 9.72
N PRO A 107 -11.50 8.66 10.34
CA PRO A 107 -12.79 8.19 9.85
C PRO A 107 -13.88 9.29 9.78
N GLU A 108 -13.74 10.41 10.52
CA GLU A 108 -14.74 11.47 10.60
C GLU A 108 -14.18 12.86 10.19
N PRO A 109 -14.88 13.67 9.38
CA PRO A 109 -16.03 13.33 8.54
C PRO A 109 -15.53 12.87 7.17
N MET A 110 -15.11 11.60 7.04
CA MET A 110 -15.06 10.73 5.84
C MET A 110 -14.43 11.24 4.51
N ARG A 111 -14.14 12.54 4.34
CA ARG A 111 -13.62 13.16 3.11
C ARG A 111 -12.10 13.16 3.05
N GLU A 112 -11.42 13.04 4.19
CA GLU A 112 -9.96 13.10 4.27
C GLU A 112 -9.28 11.73 4.44
N ALA A 113 -10.00 10.68 4.91
CA ALA A 113 -9.49 9.31 5.06
C ALA A 113 -9.11 8.61 3.75
N ILE A 114 -9.64 9.07 2.62
CA ILE A 114 -9.84 8.21 1.47
C ILE A 114 -8.60 8.23 0.56
N ILE A 115 -7.91 7.09 0.50
CA ILE A 115 -7.24 6.67 -0.73
C ILE A 115 -8.21 5.74 -1.46
N LEU A 116 -8.90 6.30 -2.45
CA LEU A 116 -9.66 5.50 -3.41
C LEU A 116 -8.68 4.70 -4.26
N MET A 117 -8.64 3.39 -4.06
CA MET A 117 -8.04 2.48 -5.03
C MET A 117 -9.18 1.85 -5.83
N LYS A 118 -9.68 2.58 -6.84
CA LYS A 118 -10.50 1.97 -7.89
C LYS A 118 -9.55 1.21 -8.83
N LEU A 119 -9.10 0.04 -8.40
CA LEU A 119 -8.22 -0.83 -9.18
C LEU A 119 -9.02 -1.53 -10.27
N ALA A 120 -9.23 -0.84 -11.38
CA ALA A 120 -9.82 -1.43 -12.57
C ALA A 120 -8.80 -2.39 -13.20
N GLY A 121 -9.06 -3.70 -13.11
CA GLY A 121 -8.36 -4.72 -13.91
C GLY A 121 -7.08 -5.32 -13.31
N MET A 122 -6.80 -5.13 -12.02
CA MET A 122 -5.61 -5.70 -11.36
C MET A 122 -6.02 -6.74 -10.32
N THR A 123 -5.47 -7.95 -10.42
CA THR A 123 -5.65 -9.01 -9.43
C THR A 123 -5.06 -8.55 -8.09
N ILE A 124 -5.93 -8.22 -7.15
CA ILE A 124 -5.55 -7.91 -5.77
C ILE A 124 -5.43 -9.23 -5.04
N ILE A 125 -4.24 -9.58 -4.55
CA ILE A 125 -4.08 -10.63 -3.54
C ILE A 125 -4.27 -9.94 -2.19
N VAL A 126 -5.52 -9.86 -1.73
CA VAL A 126 -5.79 -9.56 -0.32
C VAL A 126 -5.55 -10.85 0.45
N ALA A 127 -4.43 -10.95 1.14
CA ALA A 127 -4.28 -11.98 2.16
C ALA A 127 -4.93 -11.44 3.45
N MET A 128 -6.12 -11.96 3.76
CA MET A 128 -6.75 -11.83 5.07
C MET A 128 -6.09 -12.77 6.09
#